data_AF-E8ZIM8-F1
#
_entry.id   AF-E8ZIM8-F1
#
_cell.length_a   1.000
_cell.length_b   1.000
_cell.length_c   1.000
_cell.angle_alpha   90.00
_cell.angle_beta   90.00
_cell.angle_gamma   90.00
#
_symmetry.space_group_name_H-M   'P 1'
#
loop_
_entity.id
_entity.type
_entity.pdbx_description
1 polymer ?
#
loop_
_entity_poly.entity_id
_entity_poly.type
_entity_poly.pdbx_seq_one_letter_code
_entity_poly.pdbx_strand_id
1 'polypeptide(L)'
;MSKALPLSLGAAGAGGVGLGAAGLYHLNNGSQTPEVTFSTKYDKALISFNSDDAIWTSKLSALETQSSIPKNQNLIKAKNEKKSGNEDTAKASLKAGCKEIYAKSVDDKEAFSDFKNFCSKHYSNLIGSSQLITSDSDLNNKWDTFKGKTDANLSGEFLKIHTDKKGSQTEPQDWKQLVFAECQKLSSSIFEGEVKGYQEFCTKQ
;
A
#
# COMPACT_ATOMS: atom_id res chain seq x y z
N MET A 1 -23.70 -50.39 30.35
CA MET A 1 -23.96 -50.74 28.95
C MET A 1 -23.58 -49.56 28.08
N SER A 2 -22.44 -49.67 27.40
CA SER A 2 -21.83 -48.63 26.58
C SER A 2 -22.63 -48.42 25.29
N LYS A 3 -23.05 -47.19 24.99
CA LYS A 3 -23.61 -46.82 23.69
C LYS A 3 -22.59 -45.97 22.94
N ALA A 4 -21.92 -46.60 21.98
CA ALA A 4 -21.02 -45.96 21.03
C ALA A 4 -21.82 -45.09 20.04
N LEU A 5 -21.38 -43.86 19.81
CA LEU A 5 -21.84 -43.02 18.71
C LEU A 5 -21.01 -43.34 17.45
N PRO A 6 -21.63 -43.56 16.28
CA PRO A 6 -20.90 -43.74 15.03
C PRO A 6 -20.38 -42.39 14.50
N LEU A 7 -19.06 -42.32 14.29
CA LEU A 7 -18.39 -41.29 13.51
C LEU A 7 -18.72 -41.49 12.03
N SER A 8 -19.60 -40.66 11.48
CA SER A 8 -19.78 -40.54 10.03
C SER A 8 -18.65 -39.69 9.45
N LEU A 9 -17.68 -40.33 8.79
CA LEU A 9 -16.73 -39.70 7.89
C LEU A 9 -17.49 -39.18 6.65
N GLY A 10 -17.74 -37.88 6.60
CA GLY A 10 -18.26 -37.18 5.43
C GLY A 10 -17.15 -36.92 4.41
N ALA A 11 -17.34 -37.54 3.24
CA ALA A 11 -16.67 -37.40 1.96
C ALA A 11 -15.66 -36.26 1.74
N ALA A 12 -14.49 -36.67 1.26
CA ALA A 12 -13.50 -35.85 0.59
C ALA A 12 -14.08 -35.17 -0.67
N GLY A 13 -14.07 -33.84 -0.68
CA GLY A 13 -14.17 -33.01 -1.88
C GLY A 13 -12.77 -32.58 -2.29
N ALA A 14 -12.32 -33.07 -3.44
CA ALA A 14 -11.05 -32.67 -4.06
C ALA A 14 -11.15 -31.24 -4.63
N GLY A 15 -10.21 -30.37 -4.26
CA GLY A 15 -10.08 -29.03 -4.84
C GLY A 15 -9.04 -28.17 -4.14
N GLY A 16 -7.78 -28.26 -4.57
CA GLY A 16 -6.77 -27.18 -4.45
C GLY A 16 -6.22 -26.86 -3.06
N VAL A 17 -5.10 -27.51 -2.72
CA VAL A 17 -4.25 -27.20 -1.56
C VAL A 17 -3.33 -26.03 -1.90
N GLY A 18 -3.23 -25.03 -1.02
CA GLY A 18 -2.27 -23.95 -1.18
C GLY A 18 -2.29 -22.82 -0.13
N LEU A 19 -2.81 -23.04 1.08
CA LEU A 19 -2.53 -22.15 2.22
C LEU A 19 -1.62 -22.91 3.18
N GLY A 20 -0.36 -22.49 3.21
CA GLY A 20 0.69 -23.11 4.01
C GLY A 20 0.30 -23.23 5.48
N ALA A 21 0.31 -24.47 5.95
CA ALA A 21 0.18 -24.82 7.35
C ALA A 21 1.42 -24.35 8.13
N ALA A 22 1.30 -23.20 8.77
CA ALA A 22 2.14 -22.84 9.91
C ALA A 22 1.22 -22.38 11.05
N GLY A 23 0.92 -23.29 11.99
CA GLY A 23 0.33 -22.91 13.26
C GLY A 23 -0.91 -23.70 13.72
N LEU A 24 -0.87 -25.04 13.74
CA LEU A 24 -1.86 -25.86 14.45
C LEU A 24 -1.35 -26.41 15.80
N TYR A 25 -0.47 -25.67 16.48
CA TYR A 25 0.10 -26.12 17.76
C TYR A 25 -0.26 -25.27 18.99
N HIS A 26 -1.31 -24.44 18.96
CA HIS A 26 -1.72 -23.64 20.14
C HIS A 26 -3.25 -23.66 20.35
N LEU A 27 -3.85 -24.85 20.38
CA LEU A 27 -5.23 -25.05 20.86
C LEU A 27 -5.23 -25.34 22.36
N ASN A 28 -4.81 -24.39 23.21
CA ASN A 28 -5.25 -24.34 24.61
C ASN A 28 -4.85 -23.03 25.34
N ASN A 29 -5.44 -21.89 25.00
CA ASN A 29 -5.64 -20.76 25.92
C ASN A 29 -6.60 -19.76 25.28
N GLY A 30 -7.51 -19.18 26.07
CA GLY A 30 -8.70 -18.41 25.66
C GLY A 30 -8.53 -17.62 24.35
N SER A 31 -9.41 -17.94 23.39
CA SER A 31 -9.42 -17.42 22.02
C SER A 31 -9.71 -15.92 21.97
N GLN A 32 -8.68 -15.10 22.22
CA GLN A 32 -8.55 -13.80 21.60
C GLN A 32 -7.93 -14.04 20.23
N THR A 33 -8.69 -13.79 19.16
CA THR A 33 -8.12 -13.66 17.82
C THR A 33 -6.94 -12.68 17.88
N PRO A 34 -5.75 -13.03 17.35
CA PRO A 34 -4.61 -12.12 17.35
C PRO A 34 -5.03 -10.79 16.72
N GLU A 35 -4.81 -9.70 17.44
CA GLU A 35 -5.14 -8.37 16.93
C GLU A 35 -4.31 -8.09 15.67
N VAL A 36 -4.99 -7.75 14.57
CA VAL A 36 -4.33 -7.45 13.30
C VAL A 36 -3.61 -6.11 13.44
N THR A 37 -2.30 -6.14 13.31
CA THR A 37 -1.44 -4.95 13.41
C THR A 37 -1.17 -4.32 12.04
N PHE A 38 -0.69 -3.07 12.04
CA PHE A 38 -0.22 -2.44 10.80
C PHE A 38 0.89 -3.26 10.12
N SER A 39 1.81 -3.84 10.89
CA SER A 39 2.89 -4.67 10.36
C SER A 39 2.41 -5.94 9.65
N THR A 40 1.29 -6.51 10.08
CA THR A 40 0.74 -7.73 9.50
C THR A 40 -0.19 -7.45 8.33
N LYS A 41 -1.02 -6.39 8.41
CA LYS A 41 -1.94 -6.02 7.33
C LYS A 41 -1.26 -5.34 6.14
N TYR A 42 -0.24 -4.51 6.40
CA TYR A 42 0.42 -3.68 5.41
C TYR A 42 1.91 -4.02 5.30
N ASP A 43 2.23 -5.31 5.34
CA ASP A 43 3.58 -5.85 5.27
C ASP A 43 4.42 -5.29 4.09
N LYS A 44 3.79 -5.15 2.93
CA LYS A 44 4.41 -4.57 1.72
C LYS A 44 4.64 -3.06 1.83
N ALA A 45 3.84 -2.36 2.62
CA ALA A 45 3.94 -0.91 2.79
C ALA A 45 5.00 -0.50 3.82
N LEU A 46 5.59 -1.45 4.55
CA LEU A 46 6.56 -1.13 5.59
C LEU A 46 7.82 -0.52 4.98
N ILE A 47 8.26 0.59 5.57
CA ILE A 47 9.52 1.24 5.23
C ILE A 47 10.64 0.49 5.95
N SER A 48 11.61 -0.01 5.19
CA SER A 48 12.77 -0.71 5.74
C SER A 48 13.64 0.25 6.52
N PHE A 49 13.94 -0.09 7.78
CA PHE A 49 14.78 0.73 8.65
C PHE A 49 16.21 0.90 8.15
N ASN A 50 16.68 -0.04 7.31
CA ASN A 50 18.09 -0.16 6.91
C ASN A 50 18.35 0.14 5.43
N SER A 51 17.35 0.05 4.54
CA SER A 51 17.55 0.18 3.08
C SER A 51 16.82 1.34 2.43
N ASP A 52 15.83 1.94 3.09
CA ASP A 52 14.90 2.90 2.46
C ASP A 52 15.18 4.35 2.87
N ASP A 53 16.46 4.77 2.93
CA ASP A 53 16.84 6.08 3.47
C ASP A 53 16.23 7.26 2.68
N ALA A 54 16.11 7.13 1.36
CA ALA A 54 15.44 8.14 0.53
C ALA A 54 13.95 8.29 0.90
N ILE A 55 13.27 7.18 1.24
CA ILE A 55 11.88 7.21 1.68
C ILE A 55 11.80 7.85 3.07
N TRP A 56 12.69 7.49 4.00
CA TRP A 56 12.74 8.13 5.32
C TRP A 56 12.95 9.64 5.24
N THR A 57 13.86 10.08 4.36
CA THR A 57 14.13 11.50 4.13
C THR A 57 12.89 12.20 3.57
N SER A 58 12.23 11.62 2.57
CA SER A 58 10.97 12.15 2.02
C SER A 58 9.86 12.23 3.07
N LYS A 59 9.68 11.19 3.90
CA LYS A 59 8.67 11.16 4.97
C LYS A 59 8.96 12.18 6.06
N LEU A 60 10.23 12.42 6.39
CA LEU A 60 10.62 13.46 7.33
C LEU A 60 10.30 14.87 6.81
N SER A 61 10.58 15.15 5.53
CA SER A 61 10.20 16.41 4.87
C SER A 61 8.67 16.58 4.81
N ALA A 62 7.92 15.51 4.56
CA ALA A 62 6.47 15.53 4.60
C ALA A 62 5.94 15.81 6.02
N LEU A 63 6.54 15.20 7.04
CA LEU A 63 6.18 15.42 8.44
C LEU A 63 6.38 16.87 8.89
N GLU A 64 7.44 17.51 8.42
CA GLU A 64 7.74 18.92 8.69
C GLU A 64 6.67 19.87 8.14
N THR A 65 6.27 19.65 6.88
CA THR A 65 5.37 20.52 6.11
C THR A 65 3.89 20.25 6.33
N GLN A 66 3.53 19.06 6.82
CA GLN A 66 2.14 18.69 7.06
C GLN A 66 1.50 19.63 8.10
N SER A 67 0.31 20.13 7.78
CA SER A 67 -0.49 20.96 8.68
C SER A 67 -1.07 20.18 9.87
N SER A 68 -1.39 18.91 9.68
CA SER A 68 -1.85 18.04 10.76
C SER A 68 -0.71 17.72 11.74
N ILE A 69 -1.07 17.72 13.03
CA ILE A 69 -0.16 17.34 14.10
C ILE A 69 -0.22 15.82 14.23
N PRO A 70 0.93 15.11 14.12
CA PRO A 70 0.95 13.67 14.35
C PRO A 70 0.51 13.34 15.79
N LYS A 71 -0.06 12.17 15.99
CA LYS A 71 -0.57 11.74 17.30
C LYS A 71 0.47 10.97 18.11
N ASN A 72 1.36 10.25 17.42
CA ASN A 72 2.48 9.57 18.05
C ASN A 72 3.53 10.57 18.58
N GLN A 73 3.94 10.39 19.84
CA GLN A 73 4.86 11.32 20.53
C GLN A 73 6.25 11.39 19.88
N ASN A 74 6.77 10.28 19.36
CA ASN A 74 8.05 10.27 18.65
C ASN A 74 7.95 10.98 17.29
N LEU A 75 6.80 10.93 16.62
CA LEU A 75 6.57 11.73 15.41
C LEU A 75 6.47 13.23 15.71
N ILE A 76 5.83 13.61 16.82
CA ILE A 76 5.83 15.01 17.29
C ILE A 76 7.28 15.47 17.56
N LYS A 77 8.05 14.64 18.26
CA LYS A 77 9.47 14.88 18.54
C LYS A 77 10.28 15.04 17.25
N ALA A 78 10.12 14.12 16.30
CA ALA A 78 10.79 14.18 15.01
C ALA A 78 10.50 15.48 14.25
N LYS A 79 9.22 15.91 14.22
CA LYS A 79 8.82 17.17 13.59
C LYS A 79 9.53 18.37 14.22
N ASN A 80 9.60 18.42 15.55
CA ASN A 80 10.27 19.50 16.26
C ASN A 80 11.79 19.50 16.03
N GLU A 81 12.42 18.32 16.09
CA GLU A 81 13.85 18.17 15.84
C GLU A 81 14.24 18.57 14.41
N LYS A 82 13.42 18.23 13.41
CA LYS A 82 13.64 18.66 12.02
C LYS A 82 13.58 20.18 11.88
N LYS A 83 12.58 20.83 12.51
CA LYS A 83 12.47 22.29 12.56
C LYS A 83 13.64 22.98 13.26
N SER A 84 14.29 22.30 14.20
CA SER A 84 15.50 22.78 14.86
C SER A 84 16.81 22.48 14.08
N GLY A 85 16.72 21.89 12.89
CA GLY A 85 17.88 21.55 12.06
C GLY A 85 18.60 20.25 12.45
N ASN A 86 18.06 19.47 13.39
CA ASN A 86 18.67 18.22 13.89
C ASN A 86 18.22 17.02 13.04
N GLU A 87 18.68 16.95 11.79
CA GLU A 87 18.18 15.99 10.79
C GLU A 87 18.32 14.51 11.20
N ASP A 88 19.50 14.10 11.67
CA ASP A 88 19.74 12.69 12.04
C ASP A 88 18.90 12.27 13.25
N THR A 89 18.82 13.13 14.27
CA THR A 89 17.99 12.90 15.45
C THR A 89 16.51 12.84 15.06
N ALA A 90 16.06 13.76 14.21
CA ALA A 90 14.68 13.78 13.72
C ALA A 90 14.33 12.51 12.93
N LYS A 91 15.25 12.02 12.09
CA LYS A 91 15.10 10.76 11.35
C LYS A 91 15.06 9.56 12.31
N ALA A 92 15.86 9.55 13.37
CA ALA A 92 15.81 8.50 14.39
C ALA A 92 14.48 8.49 15.16
N SER A 93 13.97 9.67 15.56
CA SER A 93 12.66 9.81 16.19
C SER A 93 11.51 9.40 15.26
N LEU A 94 11.59 9.73 13.97
CA LEU A 94 10.61 9.28 12.96
C LEU A 94 10.58 7.75 12.89
N LYS A 95 11.75 7.11 12.77
CA LYS A 95 11.87 5.65 12.77
C LYS A 95 11.29 5.03 14.04
N ALA A 96 11.60 5.59 15.22
CA ALA A 96 11.06 5.10 16.49
C ALA A 96 9.52 5.18 16.53
N GLY A 97 8.94 6.31 16.13
CA GLY A 97 7.48 6.48 16.07
C GLY A 97 6.81 5.52 15.10
N CYS A 98 7.40 5.31 13.93
CA CYS A 98 6.88 4.34 12.97
C CYS A 98 6.97 2.90 13.46
N LYS A 99 8.03 2.53 14.18
CA LYS A 99 8.14 1.20 14.82
C LYS A 99 7.03 0.94 15.82
N GLU A 100 6.66 1.93 16.63
CA GLU A 100 5.54 1.84 17.57
C GLU A 100 4.21 1.69 16.83
N ILE A 101 3.99 2.49 15.78
CA ILE A 101 2.78 2.43 14.96
C ILE A 101 2.64 1.06 14.29
N TYR A 102 3.73 0.46 13.80
CA TYR A 102 3.69 -0.87 13.17
C TYR A 102 3.14 -1.97 14.09
N ALA A 103 3.35 -1.84 15.40
CA ALA A 103 2.86 -2.79 16.39
C ALA A 103 1.42 -2.51 16.85
N LYS A 104 0.82 -1.38 16.47
CA LYS A 104 -0.55 -1.03 16.84
C LYS A 104 -1.57 -1.76 15.97
N SER A 105 -2.78 -1.89 16.53
CA SER A 105 -3.98 -2.32 15.85
C SER A 105 -4.30 -1.47 14.62
N VAL A 106 -4.72 -2.11 13.53
CA VAL A 106 -5.17 -1.39 12.32
C VAL A 106 -6.46 -0.61 12.52
N ASP A 107 -7.21 -0.92 13.58
CA ASP A 107 -8.46 -0.23 13.92
C ASP A 107 -8.25 1.04 14.75
N ASP A 108 -7.01 1.28 15.22
CA ASP A 108 -6.61 2.54 15.85
C ASP A 108 -6.59 3.66 14.79
N LYS A 109 -7.66 4.45 14.73
CA LYS A 109 -7.84 5.53 13.75
C LYS A 109 -6.76 6.61 13.84
N GLU A 110 -6.27 6.90 15.04
CA GLU A 110 -5.22 7.91 15.23
C GLU A 110 -3.90 7.40 14.66
N ALA A 111 -3.55 6.15 14.99
CA ALA A 111 -2.39 5.49 14.44
C ALA A 111 -2.50 5.25 12.94
N PHE A 112 -3.71 5.01 12.41
CA PHE A 112 -3.93 4.85 10.97
C PHE A 112 -3.58 6.11 10.20
N SER A 113 -3.98 7.28 10.72
CA SER A 113 -3.63 8.56 10.10
C SER A 113 -2.12 8.76 10.06
N ASP A 114 -1.43 8.50 11.17
CA ASP A 114 0.03 8.63 11.23
C ASP A 114 0.73 7.58 10.35
N PHE A 115 0.23 6.34 10.35
CA PHE A 115 0.72 5.26 9.50
C PHE A 115 0.63 5.63 8.02
N LYS A 116 -0.56 6.03 7.57
CA LYS A 116 -0.82 6.41 6.19
C LYS A 116 0.10 7.55 5.78
N ASN A 117 0.24 8.60 6.58
CA ASN A 117 0.95 9.78 6.12
C ASN A 117 2.48 9.67 6.23
N PHE A 118 2.98 9.03 7.30
CA PHE A 118 4.40 9.15 7.67
C PHE A 118 5.15 7.82 7.72
N CYS A 119 4.45 6.71 7.95
CA CYS A 119 5.09 5.41 8.22
C CYS A 119 4.80 4.34 7.16
N SER A 120 4.18 4.67 6.04
CA SER A 120 3.92 3.72 4.97
C SER A 120 4.52 4.17 3.65
N LYS A 121 4.97 3.21 2.85
CA LYS A 121 5.25 3.40 1.43
C LYS A 121 3.95 3.71 0.71
N HIS A 122 3.98 4.73 -0.13
CA HIS A 122 2.95 5.01 -1.12
C HIS A 122 3.42 4.52 -2.49
N TYR A 123 2.50 4.37 -3.44
CA TYR A 123 2.88 4.02 -4.82
C TYR A 123 3.83 5.06 -5.44
N SER A 124 3.70 6.33 -5.07
CA SER A 124 4.65 7.39 -5.48
C SER A 124 6.08 7.15 -4.98
N ASN A 125 6.29 6.35 -3.92
CA ASN A 125 7.62 6.00 -3.46
C ASN A 125 8.26 4.86 -4.28
N LEU A 126 7.51 4.22 -5.19
CA LEU A 126 7.95 3.04 -5.94
C LEU A 126 8.27 3.31 -7.41
N ILE A 127 8.12 4.56 -7.86
CA ILE A 127 8.46 4.94 -9.25
C ILE A 127 9.96 5.23 -9.43
N GLY A 128 10.78 5.06 -8.38
CA GLY A 128 12.23 5.21 -8.45
C GLY A 128 12.66 6.63 -8.86
N SER A 129 13.50 6.73 -9.89
CA SER A 129 13.95 8.00 -10.45
C SER A 129 12.96 8.61 -11.46
N SER A 130 11.88 7.90 -11.81
CA SER A 130 10.87 8.43 -12.72
C SER A 130 10.01 9.48 -12.04
N GLN A 131 9.52 10.43 -12.83
CA GLN A 131 8.61 11.47 -12.34
C GLN A 131 7.16 11.00 -12.51
N LEU A 132 6.30 11.32 -11.55
CA LEU A 132 4.86 11.09 -11.70
C LEU A 132 4.30 12.01 -12.79
N ILE A 133 3.30 11.54 -13.53
CA ILE A 133 2.52 12.42 -14.40
C ILE A 133 1.82 13.51 -13.58
N THR A 134 1.73 14.69 -14.17
CA THR A 134 1.21 15.92 -13.55
C THR A 134 -0.04 16.45 -14.25
N SER A 135 -0.32 15.94 -15.46
CA SER A 135 -1.51 16.23 -16.24
C SER A 135 -1.90 15.02 -17.10
N ASP A 136 -3.13 15.01 -17.60
CA ASP A 136 -3.58 14.04 -18.59
C ASP A 136 -2.85 14.18 -19.95
N SER A 137 -2.31 15.37 -20.26
CA SER A 137 -1.49 15.61 -21.45
C SER A 137 -0.16 14.82 -21.44
N ASP A 138 0.33 14.41 -20.27
CA ASP A 138 1.50 13.53 -20.15
C ASP A 138 1.21 12.12 -20.75
N LEU A 139 -0.05 11.80 -21.05
CA LEU A 139 -0.49 10.56 -21.71
C LEU A 139 -0.70 10.73 -23.23
N ASN A 140 -0.33 11.86 -23.81
CA ASN A 140 -0.42 12.07 -25.25
C ASN A 140 0.34 10.99 -26.02
N ASN A 141 -0.26 10.49 -27.11
CA ASN A 141 0.28 9.42 -27.96
C ASN A 141 0.45 8.06 -27.26
N LYS A 142 -0.14 7.86 -26.06
CA LYS A 142 -0.08 6.57 -25.34
C LYS A 142 -1.30 5.67 -25.57
N TRP A 143 -2.30 6.14 -26.33
CA TRP A 143 -3.55 5.39 -26.53
C TRP A 143 -3.31 4.03 -27.20
N ASP A 144 -2.53 3.97 -28.27
CA ASP A 144 -2.28 2.69 -28.97
C ASP A 144 -1.57 1.68 -28.05
N THR A 145 -0.62 2.15 -27.24
CA THR A 145 0.05 1.33 -26.22
C THR A 145 -0.96 0.84 -25.18
N PHE A 146 -1.83 1.71 -24.67
CA PHE A 146 -2.84 1.35 -23.68
C PHE A 146 -3.87 0.37 -24.26
N LYS A 147 -4.41 0.66 -25.45
CA LYS A 147 -5.36 -0.18 -26.18
C LYS A 147 -4.82 -1.58 -26.45
N GLY A 148 -3.52 -1.71 -26.76
CA GLY A 148 -2.85 -2.97 -27.02
C GLY A 148 -2.60 -3.86 -25.78
N LYS A 149 -2.90 -3.39 -24.57
CA LYS A 149 -2.71 -4.17 -23.33
C LYS A 149 -3.78 -5.24 -23.12
N THR A 150 -3.49 -6.16 -22.22
CA THR A 150 -4.42 -7.18 -21.72
C THR A 150 -4.49 -7.18 -20.19
N ASP A 151 -5.31 -8.06 -19.63
CA ASP A 151 -5.36 -8.39 -18.19
C ASP A 151 -4.03 -8.94 -17.64
N ALA A 152 -3.16 -9.45 -18.51
CA ALA A 152 -1.79 -9.79 -18.14
C ALA A 152 -0.96 -8.54 -17.79
N ASN A 153 -1.30 -7.36 -18.36
CA ASN A 153 -0.54 -6.12 -18.23
C ASN A 153 -1.23 -5.03 -17.39
N LEU A 154 -2.54 -5.12 -17.20
CA LEU A 154 -3.33 -4.14 -16.46
C LEU A 154 -4.10 -4.82 -15.33
N SER A 155 -4.26 -4.13 -14.20
CA SER A 155 -5.12 -4.56 -13.12
C SER A 155 -5.91 -3.39 -12.53
N GLY A 156 -6.89 -3.70 -11.68
CA GLY A 156 -7.70 -2.69 -11.00
C GLY A 156 -8.43 -1.77 -11.98
N GLU A 157 -8.40 -0.47 -11.70
CA GLU A 157 -9.14 0.53 -12.47
C GLU A 157 -8.56 0.71 -13.89
N PHE A 158 -7.25 0.53 -14.10
CA PHE A 158 -6.67 0.59 -15.44
C PHE A 158 -7.28 -0.47 -16.37
N LEU A 159 -7.50 -1.69 -15.87
CA LEU A 159 -8.13 -2.75 -16.65
C LEU A 159 -9.61 -2.46 -16.94
N LYS A 160 -10.32 -1.82 -16.01
CA LYS A 160 -11.71 -1.39 -16.24
C LYS A 160 -11.79 -0.34 -17.33
N ILE A 161 -11.00 0.74 -17.20
CA ILE A 161 -10.89 1.80 -18.21
C ILE A 161 -10.53 1.19 -19.56
N HIS A 162 -9.56 0.27 -19.59
CA HIS A 162 -9.18 -0.42 -20.82
C HIS A 162 -10.34 -1.21 -21.44
N THR A 163 -11.02 -2.02 -20.64
CA THR A 163 -12.12 -2.88 -21.12
C THR A 163 -13.27 -2.05 -21.69
N ASP A 164 -13.61 -0.94 -21.02
CA ASP A 164 -14.70 -0.05 -21.43
C ASP A 164 -14.39 0.70 -22.72
N LYS A 165 -13.09 0.94 -23.00
CA LYS A 165 -12.66 1.86 -24.07
C LYS A 165 -12.04 1.17 -25.28
N LYS A 166 -11.45 -0.02 -25.12
CA LYS A 166 -10.65 -0.70 -26.17
C LYS A 166 -11.39 -0.98 -27.47
N GLY A 167 -12.72 -1.10 -27.43
CA GLY A 167 -13.58 -1.32 -28.60
C GLY A 167 -13.74 -0.09 -29.51
N SER A 168 -13.27 1.09 -29.07
CA SER A 168 -13.40 2.33 -29.83
C SER A 168 -12.53 2.31 -31.09
N GLN A 169 -13.10 2.74 -32.21
CA GLN A 169 -12.41 2.86 -33.50
C GLN A 169 -11.39 4.01 -33.48
N THR A 170 -11.71 5.10 -32.79
CA THR A 170 -10.83 6.24 -32.56
C THR A 170 -10.41 6.33 -31.09
N GLU A 171 -9.40 7.13 -30.80
CA GLU A 171 -9.01 7.45 -29.42
C GLU A 171 -10.20 8.09 -28.67
N PRO A 172 -10.65 7.53 -27.53
CA PRO A 172 -11.67 8.14 -26.70
C PRO A 172 -11.20 9.49 -26.16
N GLN A 173 -12.08 10.45 -25.91
CA GLN A 173 -11.63 11.75 -25.41
C GLN A 173 -11.28 11.73 -23.92
N ASP A 174 -11.90 10.84 -23.14
CA ASP A 174 -11.86 10.84 -21.67
C ASP A 174 -10.86 9.85 -21.05
N TRP A 175 -10.26 8.95 -21.84
CA TRP A 175 -9.40 7.89 -21.28
C TRP A 175 -8.19 8.45 -20.52
N LYS A 176 -7.57 9.54 -21.01
CA LYS A 176 -6.42 10.17 -20.36
C LYS A 176 -6.82 10.74 -19.00
N GLN A 177 -7.97 11.39 -18.91
CA GLN A 177 -8.48 11.93 -17.66
C GLN A 177 -8.74 10.82 -16.64
N LEU A 178 -9.34 9.71 -17.07
CA LEU A 178 -9.61 8.55 -16.21
C LEU A 178 -8.32 7.90 -15.69
N VAL A 179 -7.35 7.65 -16.58
CA VAL A 179 -6.04 7.09 -16.22
C VAL A 179 -5.28 8.03 -15.30
N PHE A 180 -5.26 9.33 -15.61
CA PHE A 180 -4.63 10.35 -14.78
C PHE A 180 -5.25 10.40 -13.37
N ALA A 181 -6.59 10.39 -13.27
CA ALA A 181 -7.28 10.38 -11.99
C ALA A 181 -6.90 9.15 -11.14
N GLU A 182 -6.83 7.97 -11.75
CA GLU A 182 -6.39 6.76 -11.03
C GLU A 182 -4.92 6.86 -10.62
N CYS A 183 -4.04 7.42 -11.46
CA CYS A 183 -2.64 7.66 -11.10
C CYS A 183 -2.50 8.58 -9.87
N GLN A 184 -3.28 9.67 -9.79
CA GLN A 184 -3.26 10.57 -8.62
C GLN A 184 -3.81 9.91 -7.35
N LYS A 185 -4.85 9.10 -7.50
CA LYS A 185 -5.42 8.33 -6.39
C LYS A 185 -4.43 7.30 -5.87
N LEU A 186 -3.81 6.52 -6.75
CA LEU A 186 -2.83 5.50 -6.36
C LEU A 186 -1.56 6.12 -5.78
N SER A 187 -1.05 7.21 -6.37
CA SER A 187 0.21 7.84 -5.95
C SER A 187 0.22 8.26 -4.48
N SER A 188 -0.95 8.64 -3.93
CA SER A 188 -1.16 9.03 -2.53
C SER A 188 -1.70 7.90 -1.63
N SER A 189 -1.92 6.72 -2.21
CA SER A 189 -2.43 5.54 -1.50
C SER A 189 -1.29 4.69 -0.94
N ILE A 190 -1.59 3.97 0.15
CA ILE A 190 -0.69 2.99 0.76
C ILE A 190 -0.38 1.91 -0.27
N PHE A 191 0.88 1.52 -0.37
CA PHE A 191 1.28 0.43 -1.25
C PHE A 191 0.85 -0.92 -0.67
N GLU A 192 -0.16 -1.54 -1.30
CA GLU A 192 -0.72 -2.84 -0.90
C GLU A 192 -0.30 -3.98 -1.85
N GLY A 193 0.48 -3.67 -2.87
CA GLY A 193 0.93 -4.61 -3.87
C GLY A 193 1.03 -3.98 -5.24
N GLU A 194 1.52 -4.75 -6.21
CA GLU A 194 1.65 -4.28 -7.58
C GLU A 194 0.27 -3.99 -8.19
N VAL A 195 0.12 -2.79 -8.78
CA VAL A 195 -0.97 -2.47 -9.70
C VAL A 195 -0.38 -2.41 -11.09
N LYS A 196 -0.72 -3.41 -11.91
CA LYS A 196 -0.18 -3.53 -13.25
C LYS A 196 -0.64 -2.35 -14.10
N GLY A 197 0.30 -1.75 -14.83
CA GLY A 197 0.09 -0.53 -15.59
C GLY A 197 0.43 0.76 -14.83
N TYR A 198 0.55 0.74 -13.48
CA TYR A 198 0.83 1.97 -12.72
C TYR A 198 2.17 2.60 -13.12
N GLN A 199 3.29 1.85 -13.11
CA GLN A 199 4.58 2.42 -13.50
C GLN A 199 4.59 2.87 -14.97
N GLU A 200 3.97 2.12 -15.87
CA GLU A 200 3.99 2.41 -17.31
C GLU A 200 3.19 3.67 -17.66
N PHE A 201 2.03 3.87 -17.05
CA PHE A 201 1.10 4.95 -17.41
C PHE A 201 1.09 6.11 -16.41
N CYS A 202 1.59 5.94 -15.18
CA CYS A 202 1.62 7.02 -14.19
C CYS A 202 2.97 7.72 -14.08
N THR A 203 3.96 7.34 -14.89
CA THR A 203 5.25 8.02 -14.93
C THR A 203 5.47 8.75 -16.24
N LYS A 204 6.20 9.87 -16.17
CA LYS A 204 6.67 10.60 -17.36
C LYS A 204 7.69 9.73 -18.08
N GLN A 205 7.47 9.53 -19.38
CA GLN A 205 8.38 8.82 -20.28
C GLN A 205 9.10 9.82 -21.19
#